data_AF-A0A921ZWI7-F1
#
_entry.id   AF-A0A921ZWI7-F1
#
_cell.length_a   1.000
_cell.length_b   1.000
_cell.length_c   1.000
_cell.angle_alpha   90.00
_cell.angle_beta   90.00
_cell.angle_gamma   90.00
#
_symmetry.space_group_name_H-M   'P 1'
#
loop_
_entity.id
_entity.type
_entity.pdbx_description
1 polymer ?
#
loop_
_entity_poly.entity_id
_entity_poly.type
_entity_poly.pdbx_seq_one_letter_code
_entity_poly.pdbx_strand_id
1 'polypeptide(L)'
;MLTTSGAVYTMGCGEQGQLGRLAQRSASRDARQGFSALLVPSKVTLKLGASRIWAGYHATFALDANSDKMFAWGLNNYGQLGITGEKRRRALYSPMECDAFTAWRDSKGDSVTWRSVAAGQHHSLALDGAGSVLALGRCEYGRLGLPQPEDAQHLTIIPALQHRNVVSISASTSSSFAVTAEGEVYSWGMGSEGQLGTGACADAAEPVAVPHGDRPTIQVSAGGQHTVLLVEDTSSTKEPSPAPDQEMAEQTTEDENTEEEEVKAKRPKNEQEGEISSTSSAHASEVAEESKPQRARGVKPKSRNKRR
;
A
#
# COMPACT_ATOMS: atom_id res chain seq x y z
N MET A 1 2.01 12.40 -7.12
CA MET A 1 3.10 12.58 -8.11
C MET A 1 4.15 13.50 -7.53
N LEU A 2 5.43 13.24 -7.81
CA LEU A 2 6.57 14.06 -7.40
C LEU A 2 7.37 14.46 -8.64
N THR A 3 7.65 15.75 -8.81
CA THR A 3 8.47 16.25 -9.91
C THR A 3 9.95 16.24 -9.53
N THR A 4 10.85 16.29 -10.53
CA THR A 4 12.30 16.42 -10.31
C THR A 4 12.72 17.67 -9.53
N SER A 5 11.92 18.75 -9.57
CA SER A 5 12.13 19.96 -8.76
C SER A 5 11.61 19.86 -7.32
N GLY A 6 11.12 18.69 -6.90
CA GLY A 6 10.59 18.46 -5.55
C GLY A 6 9.13 18.88 -5.31
N ALA A 7 8.39 19.33 -6.33
CA ALA A 7 6.98 19.67 -6.19
C ALA A 7 6.09 18.41 -6.14
N VAL A 8 5.17 18.38 -5.16
CA VAL A 8 4.21 17.30 -4.96
C VAL A 8 2.85 17.70 -5.52
N TYR A 9 2.24 16.80 -6.30
CA TYR A 9 0.90 16.97 -6.88
C TYR A 9 -0.01 15.80 -6.47
N THR A 10 -1.25 16.13 -6.11
CA THR A 10 -2.29 15.16 -5.71
C THR A 10 -3.59 15.37 -6.49
N MET A 11 -4.28 14.26 -6.77
CA MET A 11 -5.62 14.22 -7.38
C MET A 11 -6.35 12.96 -6.91
N GLY A 12 -7.68 12.91 -7.06
CA GLY A 12 -8.53 11.79 -6.67
C GLY A 12 -9.42 12.12 -5.48
N CYS A 13 -9.74 11.13 -4.64
CA CYS A 13 -10.57 11.32 -3.45
C CYS A 13 -9.84 12.15 -2.38
N GLY A 14 -10.55 13.10 -1.76
CA GLY A 14 -10.02 13.95 -0.69
C GLY A 14 -10.76 13.84 0.64
N GLU A 15 -11.74 12.94 0.77
CA GLU A 15 -12.66 12.90 1.92
C GLU A 15 -11.98 12.64 3.26
N GLN A 16 -10.79 12.06 3.26
CA GLN A 16 -9.99 11.84 4.47
C GLN A 16 -8.81 12.81 4.58
N GLY A 17 -8.74 13.80 3.69
CA GLY A 17 -7.66 14.78 3.64
C GLY A 17 -6.41 14.30 2.90
N GLN A 18 -6.42 13.12 2.29
CA GLN A 18 -5.25 12.50 1.63
C GLN A 18 -4.73 13.29 0.42
N LEU A 19 -5.46 14.29 -0.08
CA LEU A 19 -4.94 15.24 -1.06
C LEU A 19 -4.04 16.32 -0.46
N GLY A 20 -4.18 16.64 0.83
CA GLY A 20 -3.30 17.57 1.55
C GLY A 20 -3.33 19.03 1.09
N ARG A 21 -4.26 19.42 0.20
CA ARG A 21 -4.27 20.76 -0.40
C ARG A 21 -5.63 21.46 -0.35
N LEU A 22 -6.61 20.83 0.30
CA LEU A 22 -7.99 21.31 0.37
C LEU A 22 -8.46 21.26 1.81
N ALA A 23 -9.16 22.31 2.27
CA ALA A 23 -9.82 22.28 3.56
C ALA A 23 -10.92 21.20 3.58
N GLN A 24 -11.24 20.67 4.77
CA GLN A 24 -12.25 19.63 4.96
C GLN A 24 -13.58 19.89 4.23
N ARG A 25 -14.09 21.12 4.31
CA ARG A 25 -15.34 21.53 3.64
C ARG A 25 -15.32 21.45 2.10
N SER A 26 -14.13 21.40 1.51
CA SER A 26 -13.90 21.41 0.06
C SER A 26 -13.35 20.08 -0.45
N ALA A 27 -13.15 19.11 0.45
CA ALA A 27 -12.52 17.83 0.13
C ALA A 27 -13.53 16.70 -0.14
N SER A 28 -14.83 16.96 0.12
CA SER A 28 -15.95 16.09 -0.23
C SER A 28 -16.44 16.35 -1.66
N ARG A 29 -17.03 15.32 -2.28
CA ARG A 29 -17.69 15.40 -3.59
C ARG A 29 -18.90 16.35 -3.58
N ASP A 30 -19.52 16.54 -2.42
CA ASP A 30 -20.69 17.41 -2.23
C ASP A 30 -20.31 18.88 -2.01
N ALA A 31 -19.03 19.23 -2.15
CA ALA A 31 -18.56 20.60 -1.99
C ALA A 31 -19.26 21.53 -2.99
N ARG A 32 -19.73 22.69 -2.51
CA ARG A 32 -20.48 23.69 -3.30
C ARG A 32 -19.74 24.20 -4.55
N GLN A 33 -18.41 24.09 -4.58
CA GLN A 33 -17.58 24.52 -5.71
C GLN A 33 -17.36 23.42 -6.77
N GLY A 34 -18.03 22.28 -6.63
CA GLY A 34 -17.89 21.12 -7.52
C GLY A 34 -16.67 20.26 -7.18
N PHE A 35 -16.57 19.10 -7.83
CA PHE A 35 -15.52 18.09 -7.58
C PHE A 35 -14.36 18.14 -8.58
N SER A 36 -14.37 19.07 -9.54
CA SER A 36 -13.32 19.19 -10.57
C SER A 36 -11.93 19.44 -9.96
N ALA A 37 -11.85 20.26 -8.90
CA ALA A 37 -10.61 20.52 -8.17
C ALA A 37 -10.01 19.28 -7.49
N LEU A 38 -10.80 18.22 -7.28
CA LEU A 38 -10.34 16.92 -6.77
C LEU A 38 -9.66 16.11 -7.89
N LEU A 39 -10.21 16.15 -9.09
CA LEU A 39 -9.81 15.29 -10.22
C LEU A 39 -8.62 15.82 -11.01
N VAL A 40 -8.32 17.11 -10.90
CA VAL A 40 -7.17 17.73 -11.58
C VAL A 40 -5.93 17.67 -10.68
N PRO A 41 -4.77 17.20 -11.18
CA PRO A 41 -3.49 17.33 -10.49
C PRO A 41 -3.27 18.77 -10.02
N SER A 42 -3.13 18.98 -8.71
CA SER A 42 -2.78 20.29 -8.17
C SER A 42 -1.72 20.17 -7.11
N LYS A 43 -0.93 21.24 -6.98
CA LYS A 43 0.25 21.29 -6.13
C LYS A 43 -0.15 21.26 -4.64
N VAL A 44 0.58 20.48 -3.85
CA VAL A 44 0.55 20.51 -2.39
C VAL A 44 1.58 21.53 -1.89
N THR A 45 1.20 22.32 -0.89
CA THR A 45 2.08 23.34 -0.31
C THR A 45 3.05 22.69 0.68
N LEU A 46 4.28 22.46 0.25
CA LEU A 46 5.44 22.09 1.08
C LEU A 46 6.51 23.16 0.94
N LYS A 47 7.09 23.62 2.07
CA LYS A 47 8.03 24.76 2.06
C LYS A 47 9.31 24.47 1.29
N LEU A 48 9.89 23.28 1.45
CA LEU A 48 11.15 22.89 0.82
C LEU A 48 10.97 21.88 -0.32
N GLY A 49 9.72 21.53 -0.64
CA GLY A 49 9.43 20.40 -1.53
C GLY A 49 9.69 19.05 -0.85
N ALA A 50 9.68 17.97 -1.63
CA ALA A 50 9.93 16.62 -1.16
C ALA A 50 11.02 15.94 -1.99
N SER A 51 11.87 15.14 -1.34
CA SER A 51 12.81 14.22 -2.00
C SER A 51 12.15 12.88 -2.34
N ARG A 52 11.12 12.49 -1.57
CA ARG A 52 10.42 11.21 -1.72
C ARG A 52 8.98 11.35 -1.26
N ILE A 53 8.09 10.56 -1.88
CA ILE A 53 6.70 10.46 -1.47
C ILE A 53 6.28 9.00 -1.35
N TRP A 54 5.34 8.73 -0.45
CA TRP A 54 4.64 7.46 -0.33
C TRP A 54 3.15 7.70 -0.17
N ALA A 55 2.35 6.77 -0.66
CA ALA A 55 0.90 6.81 -0.53
C ALA A 55 0.41 5.47 0.00
N GLY A 56 -0.60 5.52 0.86
CA GLY A 56 -1.37 4.36 1.29
C GLY A 56 -2.86 4.56 1.02
N TYR A 57 -3.70 3.74 1.64
CA TYR A 57 -5.15 3.76 1.42
C TYR A 57 -5.79 5.15 1.60
N HIS A 58 -5.48 5.80 2.72
CA HIS A 58 -6.04 7.11 3.09
C HIS A 58 -4.97 8.07 3.60
N ALA A 59 -3.70 7.81 3.28
CA ALA A 59 -2.56 8.55 3.80
C ALA A 59 -1.59 8.92 2.69
N THR A 60 -0.91 10.04 2.84
CA THR A 60 0.25 10.40 2.01
C THR A 60 1.37 10.87 2.93
N PHE A 61 2.58 10.41 2.64
CA PHE A 61 3.81 10.77 3.32
C PHE A 61 4.76 11.43 2.33
N ALA A 62 5.54 12.40 2.81
CA ALA A 62 6.55 13.08 2.03
C ALA A 62 7.78 13.31 2.91
N LEU A 63 8.94 12.86 2.42
CA LEU A 63 10.22 13.20 3.02
C LEU A 63 10.66 14.55 2.46
N ASP A 64 10.92 15.50 3.35
CA ASP A 64 11.37 16.85 2.99
C ASP A 64 12.71 16.80 2.22
N ALA A 65 12.90 17.70 1.26
CA ALA A 65 14.04 17.63 0.36
C ALA A 65 15.40 17.89 1.05
N ASN A 66 15.43 18.68 2.13
CA ASN A 66 16.67 19.21 2.70
C ASN A 66 16.75 19.16 4.23
N SER A 67 15.75 18.61 4.92
CA SER A 67 15.71 18.63 6.40
C SER A 67 15.51 17.27 7.06
N ASP A 68 15.46 16.18 6.28
CA ASP A 68 15.13 14.82 6.73
C ASP A 68 13.81 14.70 7.53
N LYS A 69 13.00 15.76 7.53
CA LYS A 69 11.71 15.81 8.19
C LYS A 69 10.69 15.02 7.39
N MET A 70 9.91 14.22 8.11
CA MET A 70 8.78 13.52 7.53
C MET A 70 7.53 14.37 7.68
N PHE A 71 6.77 14.52 6.59
CA PHE A 71 5.44 15.12 6.59
C PHE A 71 4.39 14.08 6.19
N ALA A 72 3.21 14.15 6.79
CA ALA A 72 2.07 13.35 6.36
C ALA A 72 0.74 14.11 6.45
N TRP A 73 -0.23 13.60 5.72
CA TRP A 73 -1.62 14.06 5.73
C TRP A 73 -2.55 12.90 5.32
N GLY A 74 -3.84 13.05 5.61
CA GLY A 74 -4.85 12.02 5.42
C GLY A 74 -5.49 11.53 6.73
N LEU A 75 -6.06 10.32 6.69
CA LEU A 75 -6.71 9.69 7.83
C LEU A 75 -5.70 9.37 8.92
N ASN A 76 -6.00 9.78 10.15
CA ASN A 76 -5.19 9.50 11.33
C ASN A 76 -6.05 9.11 12.53
N ASN A 77 -7.14 8.37 12.36
CA ASN A 77 -8.04 8.02 13.47
C ASN A 77 -7.40 7.06 14.51
N TYR A 78 -6.38 6.29 14.11
CA TYR A 78 -5.62 5.38 14.97
C TYR A 78 -4.19 5.85 15.24
N GLY A 79 -3.80 7.05 14.79
CA GLY A 79 -2.42 7.54 14.91
C GLY A 79 -1.47 7.03 13.83
N GLN A 80 -1.97 6.40 12.77
CA GLN A 80 -1.19 5.77 11.70
C GLN A 80 -0.29 6.72 10.87
N LEU A 81 -0.39 8.03 11.05
CA LEU A 81 0.51 9.02 10.44
C LEU A 81 1.73 9.35 11.30
N GLY A 82 1.79 8.90 12.56
CA GLY A 82 2.91 9.19 13.45
C GLY A 82 2.97 10.65 13.87
N ILE A 83 1.81 11.29 13.97
CA ILE A 83 1.60 12.62 14.55
C ILE A 83 1.10 12.43 15.98
N THR A 84 1.85 12.90 16.98
CA THR A 84 1.46 12.76 18.39
C THR A 84 0.58 13.92 18.89
N GLY A 85 0.24 13.89 20.19
CA GLY A 85 -0.56 14.94 20.84
C GLY A 85 -2.02 15.00 20.38
N GLU A 86 -2.62 16.19 20.43
CA GLU A 86 -4.05 16.41 20.20
C GLU A 86 -4.52 16.06 18.77
N LYS A 87 -3.59 15.96 17.82
CA LYS A 87 -3.86 15.67 16.41
C LYS A 87 -3.69 14.19 16.06
N ARG A 88 -3.31 13.35 17.03
CA ARG A 88 -3.11 11.90 16.84
C ARG A 88 -4.34 11.16 16.32
N ARG A 89 -5.55 11.64 16.60
CA ARG A 89 -6.82 10.94 16.27
C ARG A 89 -7.74 11.73 15.34
N ARG A 90 -7.18 12.55 14.44
CA ARG A 90 -7.94 13.44 13.56
C ARG A 90 -7.46 13.32 12.13
N ALA A 91 -8.33 13.41 11.13
CA ALA A 91 -7.89 13.53 9.74
C ALA A 91 -7.16 14.86 9.49
N LEU A 92 -6.10 14.82 8.69
CA LEU A 92 -5.23 15.96 8.36
C LEU A 92 -5.46 16.33 6.90
N TYR A 93 -5.88 17.57 6.66
CA TYR A 93 -6.22 18.10 5.34
C TYR A 93 -5.11 18.95 4.71
N SER A 94 -3.98 19.06 5.40
CA SER A 94 -2.76 19.77 4.98
C SER A 94 -1.55 19.02 5.53
N PRO A 95 -0.37 19.11 4.89
CA PRO A 95 0.83 18.45 5.39
C PRO A 95 1.16 18.89 6.81
N MET A 96 1.51 17.91 7.62
CA MET A 96 1.94 18.10 9.00
C MET A 96 3.19 17.28 9.27
N GLU A 97 4.12 17.84 10.05
CA GLU A 97 5.31 17.11 10.46
C GLU A 97 4.92 15.88 11.30
N CYS A 98 5.43 14.72 10.91
CA CYS A 98 5.35 13.47 11.64
C CYS A 98 6.47 13.48 12.68
N ASP A 99 6.16 13.93 13.88
CA ASP A 99 7.10 14.05 14.98
C ASP A 99 7.67 12.68 15.39
N ALA A 100 6.86 11.61 15.36
CA ALA A 100 7.36 10.27 15.66
C ALA A 100 8.46 9.82 14.68
N PHE A 101 8.31 10.11 13.38
CA PHE A 101 9.29 9.74 12.35
C PHE A 101 10.54 10.64 12.38
N THR A 102 10.35 11.93 12.65
CA THR A 102 11.44 12.91 12.66
C THR A 102 12.31 12.79 13.91
N ALA A 103 11.71 12.46 15.06
CA ALA A 103 12.41 12.25 16.31
C ALA A 103 12.98 10.83 16.46
N TRP A 104 12.63 9.89 15.58
CA TRP A 104 13.10 8.51 15.66
C TRP A 104 14.63 8.43 15.58
N ARG A 105 15.21 7.58 16.42
CA ARG A 105 16.64 7.25 16.43
C ARG A 105 16.82 5.75 16.46
N ASP A 106 17.88 5.28 15.82
CA ASP A 106 18.22 3.86 15.87
C ASP A 106 18.78 3.44 17.25
N SER A 107 19.19 2.18 17.38
CA SER A 107 19.75 1.65 18.63
C SER A 107 21.08 2.31 19.04
N LYS A 108 21.76 3.03 18.14
CA LYS A 108 22.99 3.78 18.40
C LYS A 108 22.72 5.24 18.75
N GLY A 109 21.47 5.70 18.60
CA GLY A 109 21.06 7.09 18.83
C GLY A 109 21.20 7.98 17.60
N ASP A 110 21.45 7.40 16.43
CA ASP A 110 21.66 8.13 15.18
C ASP A 110 20.31 8.35 14.45
N SER A 111 20.24 9.43 13.68
CA SER A 111 19.12 9.67 12.76
C SER A 111 19.11 8.62 11.65
N VAL A 112 17.93 8.20 11.22
CA VAL A 112 17.77 7.21 10.15
C VAL A 112 17.32 7.85 8.85
N THR A 113 17.69 7.22 7.72
CA THR A 113 17.10 7.51 6.41
C THR A 113 15.90 6.60 6.18
N TRP A 114 14.71 7.17 5.96
CA TRP A 114 13.51 6.41 5.62
C TRP A 114 13.55 5.93 4.17
N ARG A 115 13.57 4.62 3.94
CA ARG A 115 13.54 4.01 2.61
C ARG A 115 12.13 3.85 2.07
N SER A 116 11.22 3.37 2.92
CA SER A 116 9.83 3.10 2.53
C SER A 116 8.85 3.37 3.65
N VAL A 117 7.63 3.78 3.28
CA VAL A 117 6.46 3.79 4.16
C VAL A 117 5.32 3.11 3.41
N ALA A 118 4.71 2.10 4.03
CA ALA A 118 3.54 1.41 3.49
C ALA A 118 2.37 1.61 4.45
N ALA A 119 1.26 2.18 3.99
CA ALA A 119 0.11 2.49 4.85
C ALA A 119 -1.15 1.74 4.39
N GLY A 120 -1.67 0.90 5.28
CA GLY A 120 -2.98 0.28 5.13
C GLY A 120 -4.11 1.24 5.48
N GLN A 121 -5.31 0.72 5.79
CA GLN A 121 -6.43 1.58 6.18
C GLN A 121 -6.22 2.27 7.53
N HIS A 122 -5.69 1.54 8.50
CA HIS A 122 -5.59 1.97 9.90
C HIS A 122 -4.23 1.71 10.56
N HIS A 123 -3.23 1.31 9.80
CA HIS A 123 -1.87 1.08 10.26
C HIS A 123 -0.88 1.51 9.20
N SER A 124 0.36 1.73 9.62
CA SER A 124 1.48 2.01 8.72
C SER A 124 2.70 1.21 9.15
N LEU A 125 3.50 0.85 8.16
CA LEU A 125 4.83 0.28 8.30
C LEU A 125 5.86 1.28 7.80
N ALA A 126 6.99 1.35 8.48
CA ALA A 126 8.12 2.16 8.08
C ALA A 126 9.37 1.28 7.97
N LEU A 127 10.12 1.47 6.88
CA LEU A 127 11.38 0.79 6.60
C LEU A 127 12.51 1.81 6.59
N ASP A 128 13.51 1.61 7.45
CA ASP A 128 14.68 2.46 7.53
C ASP A 128 15.84 2.00 6.61
N GLY A 129 16.93 2.75 6.62
CA GLY A 129 18.16 2.48 5.88
C GLY A 129 18.98 1.28 6.40
N ALA A 130 18.72 0.82 7.61
CA ALA A 130 19.37 -0.35 8.20
C ALA A 130 18.59 -1.66 7.93
N GLY A 131 17.40 -1.57 7.34
CA GLY A 131 16.52 -2.71 7.11
C GLY A 131 15.63 -3.05 8.31
N SER A 132 15.49 -2.13 9.28
CA SER A 132 14.55 -2.30 10.40
C SER A 132 13.14 -1.94 9.96
N VAL A 133 12.17 -2.73 10.40
CA VAL A 133 10.75 -2.49 10.16
C VAL A 133 10.08 -2.04 11.45
N LEU A 134 9.33 -0.96 11.35
CA LEU A 134 8.56 -0.38 12.44
C LEU A 134 7.09 -0.30 12.06
N ALA A 135 6.22 -0.44 13.06
CA ALA A 135 4.78 -0.35 12.90
C ALA A 135 4.20 0.78 13.76
N LEU A 136 3.07 1.33 13.31
CA LEU A 136 2.21 2.23 14.08
C LEU A 136 0.74 2.09 13.69
N GLY A 137 -0.17 2.44 14.60
CA GLY A 137 -1.62 2.48 14.34
C GLY A 137 -2.41 1.36 15.04
N ARG A 138 -3.46 0.86 14.38
CA ARG A 138 -4.42 -0.11 14.93
C ARG A 138 -3.83 -1.51 15.03
N CYS A 139 -4.03 -2.19 16.16
CA CYS A 139 -3.51 -3.55 16.38
C CYS A 139 -4.36 -4.70 15.85
N GLU A 140 -5.67 -4.48 15.68
CA GLU A 140 -6.63 -5.55 15.37
C GLU A 140 -6.24 -6.41 14.17
N TYR A 141 -6.57 -7.71 14.26
CA TYR A 141 -6.13 -8.80 13.38
C TYR A 141 -4.62 -9.07 13.39
N GLY A 142 -3.86 -8.41 14.27
CA GLY A 142 -2.41 -8.60 14.31
C GLY A 142 -1.65 -7.75 13.30
N ARG A 143 -2.29 -6.80 12.60
CA ARG A 143 -1.70 -6.08 11.45
C ARG A 143 -0.40 -5.31 11.73
N LEU A 144 -0.07 -5.08 13.01
CA LEU A 144 1.18 -4.44 13.44
C LEU A 144 2.36 -5.42 13.53
N GLY A 145 2.11 -6.72 13.66
CA GLY A 145 3.17 -7.72 13.80
C GLY A 145 3.88 -7.67 15.15
N LEU A 146 3.23 -7.06 16.16
CA LEU A 146 3.76 -6.88 17.50
C LEU A 146 3.20 -7.96 18.43
N PRO A 147 3.99 -8.46 19.40
CA PRO A 147 3.55 -9.53 20.30
C PRO A 147 2.42 -9.10 21.23
N GLN A 148 2.27 -7.79 21.47
CA GLN A 148 1.20 -7.23 22.31
C GLN A 148 0.04 -6.74 21.43
N PRO A 149 -1.21 -7.14 21.74
CA PRO A 149 -2.39 -6.78 20.95
C PRO A 149 -2.91 -5.38 21.30
N GLU A 150 -2.05 -4.37 21.30
CA GLU A 150 -2.38 -2.98 21.62
C GLU A 150 -2.01 -2.03 20.49
N ASP A 151 -2.81 -0.97 20.31
CA ASP A 151 -2.55 0.05 19.30
C ASP A 151 -1.16 0.66 19.53
N ALA A 152 -0.32 0.63 18.51
CA ALA A 152 0.99 1.27 18.55
C ALA A 152 0.82 2.79 18.48
N GLN A 153 1.06 3.45 19.62
CA GLN A 153 0.96 4.91 19.75
C GLN A 153 2.19 5.66 19.25
N HIS A 154 3.32 4.97 19.19
CA HIS A 154 4.60 5.45 18.72
C HIS A 154 5.12 4.47 17.66
N LEU A 155 6.16 4.86 16.94
CA LEU A 155 6.89 3.92 16.09
C LEU A 155 7.49 2.82 16.97
N THR A 156 7.13 1.58 16.67
CA THR A 156 7.59 0.41 17.44
C THR A 156 8.26 -0.57 16.49
N ILE A 157 9.48 -0.98 16.80
CA ILE A 157 10.20 -1.99 16.01
C ILE A 157 9.46 -3.32 16.10
N ILE A 158 9.34 -4.03 14.97
CA ILE A 158 8.79 -5.38 14.89
C ILE A 158 9.88 -6.38 15.28
N PRO A 159 9.84 -7.01 16.47
CA PRO A 159 10.96 -7.82 16.96
C PRO A 159 11.25 -9.04 16.09
N ALA A 160 10.21 -9.70 15.56
CA ALA A 160 10.35 -10.90 14.73
C ALA A 160 11.11 -10.66 13.40
N LEU A 161 11.20 -9.40 12.95
CA LEU A 161 11.95 -9.01 11.74
C LEU A 161 13.31 -8.39 12.06
N GLN A 162 13.68 -8.27 13.34
CA GLN A 162 15.01 -7.79 13.70
C GLN A 162 16.07 -8.72 13.13
N HIS A 163 17.13 -8.12 12.58
CA HIS A 163 18.26 -8.83 11.95
C HIS A 163 17.93 -9.59 10.66
N ARG A 164 16.72 -9.42 10.09
CA ARG A 164 16.32 -9.99 8.80
C ARG A 164 16.64 -9.10 7.60
N ASN A 165 17.24 -7.93 7.82
CA ASN A 165 17.64 -6.98 6.77
C ASN A 165 16.55 -6.79 5.68
N VAL A 166 15.42 -6.18 6.07
CA VAL A 166 14.27 -6.03 5.17
C VAL A 166 14.58 -5.01 4.07
N VAL A 167 14.19 -5.33 2.84
CA VAL A 167 14.40 -4.49 1.64
C VAL A 167 13.09 -4.01 1.01
N SER A 168 11.98 -4.72 1.26
CA SER A 168 10.66 -4.35 0.76
C SER A 168 9.59 -4.52 1.83
N ILE A 169 8.62 -3.61 1.86
CA ILE A 169 7.44 -3.69 2.73
C ILE A 169 6.17 -3.36 1.94
N SER A 170 5.06 -3.97 2.32
CA SER A 170 3.73 -3.63 1.79
C SER A 170 2.66 -3.75 2.88
N ALA A 171 1.60 -2.96 2.74
CA ALA A 171 0.46 -2.95 3.64
C ALA A 171 -0.83 -2.99 2.81
N SER A 172 -1.66 -4.00 3.08
CA SER A 172 -3.03 -4.13 2.55
C SER A 172 -4.02 -3.37 3.44
N THR A 173 -5.33 -3.65 3.31
CA THR A 173 -6.36 -3.09 4.21
C THR A 173 -6.04 -3.38 5.69
N SER A 174 -5.73 -4.64 6.00
CA SER A 174 -5.60 -5.17 7.37
C SER A 174 -4.48 -6.20 7.56
N SER A 175 -3.57 -6.32 6.60
CA SER A 175 -2.45 -7.26 6.60
C SER A 175 -1.19 -6.59 6.09
N SER A 176 -0.04 -7.14 6.43
CA SER A 176 1.28 -6.56 6.29
C SER A 176 2.26 -7.58 5.77
N PHE A 177 3.25 -7.10 5.01
CA PHE A 177 4.21 -7.94 4.31
C PHE A 177 5.61 -7.33 4.35
N ALA A 178 6.62 -8.19 4.42
CA ALA A 178 8.03 -7.81 4.31
C ALA A 178 8.80 -8.81 3.45
N VAL A 179 9.82 -8.33 2.75
CA VAL A 179 10.79 -9.13 1.99
C VAL A 179 12.18 -8.81 2.47
N THR A 180 12.96 -9.85 2.80
CA THR A 180 14.36 -9.72 3.25
C THR A 180 15.33 -9.59 2.09
N ALA A 181 16.55 -9.15 2.36
CA ALA A 181 17.62 -9.10 1.35
C ALA A 181 17.97 -10.48 0.79
N GLU A 182 17.75 -11.53 1.58
CA GLU A 182 17.92 -12.94 1.21
C GLU A 182 16.72 -13.50 0.42
N GLY A 183 15.70 -12.68 0.18
CA GLY A 183 14.51 -13.02 -0.59
C GLY A 183 13.44 -13.79 0.19
N GLU A 184 13.56 -13.89 1.52
CA GLU A 184 12.52 -14.48 2.38
C GLU A 184 11.31 -13.55 2.45
N VAL A 185 10.11 -14.13 2.46
CA VAL A 185 8.84 -13.39 2.57
C VAL A 185 8.21 -13.64 3.92
N TYR A 186 7.78 -12.57 4.57
CA TYR A 186 7.03 -12.59 5.82
C TYR A 186 5.68 -11.90 5.64
N SER A 187 4.63 -12.48 6.22
CA SER A 187 3.28 -11.93 6.22
C SER A 187 2.64 -12.01 7.61
N TRP A 188 1.79 -11.02 7.92
CA TRP A 188 1.03 -10.97 9.17
C TRP A 188 -0.22 -10.12 9.04
N GLY A 189 -1.10 -10.15 10.04
CA GLY A 189 -2.39 -9.47 10.04
C GLY A 189 -3.55 -10.38 9.65
N MET A 190 -4.57 -9.79 9.04
CA MET A 190 -5.77 -10.51 8.63
C MET A 190 -5.46 -11.58 7.57
N GLY A 191 -5.98 -12.78 7.74
CA GLY A 191 -5.74 -13.91 6.83
C GLY A 191 -6.99 -14.48 6.13
N SER A 192 -8.16 -13.89 6.37
CA SER A 192 -9.46 -14.48 5.98
C SER A 192 -9.62 -14.83 4.50
N GLU A 193 -8.89 -14.16 3.60
CA GLU A 193 -8.94 -14.37 2.14
C GLU A 193 -7.77 -15.22 1.63
N GLY A 194 -6.95 -15.78 2.53
CA GLY A 194 -5.71 -16.50 2.19
C GLY A 194 -4.58 -15.60 1.71
N GLN A 195 -4.71 -14.27 1.82
CA GLN A 195 -3.76 -13.29 1.30
C GLN A 195 -2.37 -13.34 1.96
N LEU A 196 -2.26 -14.01 3.13
CA LEU A 196 -0.99 -14.22 3.83
C LEU A 196 -0.12 -15.30 3.18
N GLY A 197 -0.69 -16.20 2.37
CA GLY A 197 0.05 -17.26 1.68
C GLY A 197 0.63 -18.35 2.59
N THR A 198 0.17 -18.46 3.84
CA THR A 198 0.66 -19.46 4.82
C THR A 198 0.04 -20.85 4.63
N GLY A 199 -0.83 -21.03 3.64
CA GLY A 199 -1.61 -22.26 3.43
C GLY A 199 -2.87 -22.36 4.30
N ALA A 200 -3.21 -21.31 5.06
CA ALA A 200 -4.40 -21.23 5.88
C ALA A 200 -5.05 -19.83 5.79
N CYS A 201 -6.34 -19.73 6.18
CA CYS A 201 -7.07 -18.46 6.25
C CYS A 201 -7.11 -17.85 7.66
N ALA A 202 -6.17 -18.23 8.52
CA ALA A 202 -6.09 -17.73 9.89
C ALA A 202 -5.33 -16.40 9.94
N ASP A 203 -5.76 -15.50 10.83
CA ASP A 203 -5.01 -14.29 11.15
C ASP A 203 -3.67 -14.64 11.80
N ALA A 204 -2.65 -13.82 11.56
CA ALA A 204 -1.33 -13.97 12.14
C ALA A 204 -0.96 -12.70 12.94
N ALA A 205 -0.79 -12.86 14.26
CA ALA A 205 -0.47 -11.74 15.16
C ALA A 205 0.94 -11.17 14.93
N GLU A 206 1.87 -12.04 14.51
CA GLU A 206 3.28 -11.75 14.30
C GLU A 206 3.71 -12.19 12.91
N PRO A 207 4.82 -11.66 12.36
CA PRO A 207 5.39 -12.08 11.08
C PRO A 207 5.59 -13.60 10.98
N VAL A 208 4.93 -14.22 10.01
CA VAL A 208 5.09 -15.65 9.67
C VAL A 208 5.78 -15.76 8.31
N ALA A 209 6.75 -16.67 8.21
CA ALA A 209 7.42 -16.95 6.95
C ALA A 209 6.44 -17.58 5.94
N VAL A 210 6.43 -17.07 4.72
CA VAL A 210 5.56 -17.55 3.64
C VAL A 210 6.31 -18.58 2.79
N PRO A 211 5.80 -19.82 2.67
CA PRO A 211 6.37 -20.82 1.77
C PRO A 211 6.18 -20.38 0.31
N HIS A 212 7.28 -20.18 -0.44
CA HIS A 212 7.20 -19.67 -1.83
C HIS A 212 8.22 -20.30 -2.80
N GLY A 213 8.79 -21.46 -2.44
CA GLY A 213 9.77 -22.19 -3.25
C GLY A 213 11.18 -21.59 -3.15
N ASP A 214 12.05 -21.96 -4.10
CA ASP A 214 13.49 -21.65 -4.06
C ASP A 214 13.89 -20.35 -4.77
N ARG A 215 12.91 -19.59 -5.30
CA ARG A 215 13.18 -18.35 -6.03
C ARG A 215 13.17 -17.16 -5.07
N PRO A 216 14.28 -16.40 -4.95
CA PRO A 216 14.32 -15.22 -4.11
C PRO A 216 13.24 -14.21 -4.50
N THR A 217 12.52 -13.69 -3.51
CA THR A 217 11.57 -12.60 -3.73
C THR A 217 12.29 -11.25 -3.72
N ILE A 218 11.94 -10.38 -4.68
CA ILE A 218 12.51 -9.03 -4.82
C ILE A 218 11.56 -7.99 -4.19
N GLN A 219 10.25 -8.14 -4.42
CA GLN A 219 9.27 -7.14 -4.00
C GLN A 219 7.90 -7.77 -3.73
N VAL A 220 7.15 -7.15 -2.82
CA VAL A 220 5.77 -7.49 -2.49
C VAL A 220 4.83 -6.29 -2.71
N SER A 221 3.63 -6.55 -3.23
CA SER A 221 2.53 -5.58 -3.30
C SER A 221 1.21 -6.26 -2.93
N ALA A 222 0.50 -5.72 -1.94
CA ALA A 222 -0.74 -6.29 -1.45
C ALA A 222 -1.95 -5.37 -1.69
N GLY A 223 -3.01 -5.94 -2.26
CA GLY A 223 -4.30 -5.29 -2.52
C GLY A 223 -5.32 -5.55 -1.40
N GLY A 224 -6.62 -5.53 -1.74
CA GLY A 224 -7.68 -5.81 -0.76
C GLY A 224 -7.79 -7.29 -0.39
N GLN A 225 -7.79 -8.17 -1.39
CA GLN A 225 -8.02 -9.62 -1.25
C GLN A 225 -6.93 -10.48 -1.91
N HIS A 226 -5.87 -9.87 -2.44
CA HIS A 226 -4.79 -10.59 -3.12
C HIS A 226 -3.44 -9.94 -2.86
N THR A 227 -2.38 -10.72 -3.00
CA THR A 227 -0.98 -10.30 -2.85
C THR A 227 -0.20 -10.74 -4.09
N VAL A 228 0.67 -9.88 -4.59
CA VAL A 228 1.54 -10.12 -5.74
C VAL A 228 3.00 -10.07 -5.28
N LEU A 229 3.78 -11.07 -5.67
CA LEU A 229 5.22 -11.14 -5.44
C LEU A 229 5.95 -11.02 -6.78
N LEU A 230 7.01 -10.21 -6.81
CA LEU A 230 8.01 -10.22 -7.88
C LEU A 230 9.18 -11.08 -7.41
N VAL A 231 9.49 -12.15 -8.14
CA VAL A 231 10.55 -13.10 -7.82
C VAL A 231 11.64 -13.08 -8.90
N GLU A 232 12.87 -13.39 -8.51
CA GLU A 232 13.98 -13.56 -9.44
C GLU A 232 13.80 -14.85 -10.26
N ASP A 233 14.11 -14.78 -11.55
CA ASP A 233 14.18 -15.96 -12.40
C ASP A 233 15.60 -16.54 -12.34
N THR A 234 15.76 -17.63 -11.59
CA THR A 234 17.03 -18.32 -11.43
C THR A 234 17.32 -19.33 -12.56
N SER A 235 16.43 -19.45 -13.55
CA SER A 235 16.61 -20.38 -14.68
C SER A 235 17.60 -19.90 -15.73
N SER A 236 18.10 -18.65 -15.65
CA SER A 236 18.97 -18.05 -16.66
C SER A 236 20.47 -18.04 -16.33
N THR A 237 20.99 -18.99 -15.53
CA THR A 237 22.44 -19.14 -15.38
C THR A 237 23.06 -19.64 -16.69
N LYS A 238 23.46 -18.67 -17.53
CA LYS A 238 24.46 -18.70 -18.61
C LYS A 238 24.82 -20.09 -19.15
N GLU A 239 24.23 -20.47 -20.28
CA GLU A 239 24.99 -21.28 -21.23
C GLU A 239 26.23 -20.47 -21.65
N PRO A 240 27.45 -21.03 -21.58
CA PRO A 240 28.61 -20.36 -22.15
C PRO A 240 28.33 -20.19 -23.64
N SER A 241 28.36 -18.95 -24.10
CA SER A 241 28.31 -18.63 -25.53
C SER A 241 29.27 -19.56 -26.27
N PRO A 242 28.82 -20.33 -27.27
CA PRO A 242 29.74 -21.10 -28.09
C PRO A 242 30.77 -20.10 -28.64
N ALA A 243 32.05 -20.47 -28.53
CA ALA A 243 33.13 -19.71 -29.13
C ALA A 243 32.84 -19.54 -30.63
N PRO A 244 33.23 -18.42 -31.25
CA PRO A 244 33.00 -18.24 -32.68
C PRO A 244 33.72 -19.36 -33.44
N ASP A 245 32.94 -20.16 -34.16
CA ASP A 245 33.45 -21.22 -35.03
C ASP A 245 34.46 -20.60 -36.01
N GLN A 246 35.65 -21.19 -36.09
CA GLN A 246 36.61 -20.87 -37.13
C GLN A 246 36.02 -21.30 -38.48
N GLU A 247 35.88 -20.35 -39.40
CA GLU A 247 35.59 -20.62 -40.81
C GLU A 247 36.61 -21.62 -41.35
N MET A 248 36.20 -22.88 -41.49
CA MET A 248 36.83 -23.84 -42.38
C MET A 248 36.16 -23.69 -43.74
N ALA A 249 36.99 -23.37 -44.73
CA ALA A 249 36.60 -23.12 -46.11
C ALA A 249 35.73 -24.23 -46.70
N GLU A 250 34.56 -23.85 -47.25
CA GLU A 250 33.78 -24.71 -48.13
C GLU A 250 34.54 -24.93 -49.45
N GLN A 251 34.90 -26.17 -49.72
CA GLN A 251 35.14 -26.65 -51.08
C GLN A 251 33.79 -26.95 -51.74
N THR A 252 33.49 -26.20 -52.79
CA THR A 252 32.39 -26.44 -53.70
C THR A 252 32.60 -27.72 -54.50
N THR A 253 31.65 -28.65 -54.41
CA THR A 253 31.38 -29.62 -55.47
C THR A 253 29.89 -29.61 -55.76
N GLU A 254 29.56 -29.07 -56.93
CA GLU A 254 28.27 -29.25 -57.60
C GLU A 254 28.13 -30.74 -57.96
N ASP A 255 26.92 -31.30 -57.80
CA ASP A 255 26.27 -32.08 -58.85
C ASP A 255 24.81 -32.40 -58.51
N GLU A 256 24.04 -32.50 -59.59
CA GLU A 256 22.58 -32.49 -59.77
C GLU A 256 21.83 -33.71 -59.19
N ASN A 257 20.56 -33.56 -58.80
CA ASN A 257 19.38 -33.83 -59.66
C ASN A 257 18.10 -34.15 -58.84
N THR A 258 16.97 -33.54 -59.29
CA THR A 258 15.55 -33.97 -59.28
C THR A 258 14.94 -34.80 -58.14
N GLU A 259 13.84 -34.34 -57.53
CA GLU A 259 12.45 -34.63 -57.95
C GLU A 259 11.43 -33.90 -57.04
N GLU A 260 10.35 -33.43 -57.66
CA GLU A 260 9.19 -32.76 -57.05
C GLU A 260 8.21 -33.79 -56.48
N GLU A 261 7.58 -33.54 -55.33
CA GLU A 261 6.18 -33.93 -55.11
C GLU A 261 5.44 -32.90 -54.22
N GLU A 262 4.45 -32.23 -54.84
CA GLU A 262 3.41 -31.46 -54.19
C GLU A 262 2.42 -32.38 -53.45
N VAL A 263 2.10 -32.07 -52.18
CA VAL A 263 0.83 -32.50 -51.58
C VAL A 263 0.10 -31.31 -50.97
N LYS A 264 -0.97 -30.89 -51.65
CA LYS A 264 -2.01 -29.97 -51.17
C LYS A 264 -2.93 -30.67 -50.17
N ALA A 265 -3.19 -30.05 -49.02
CA ALA A 265 -4.44 -30.27 -48.27
C ALA A 265 -4.86 -29.08 -47.38
N LYS A 266 -5.80 -28.29 -47.91
CA LYS A 266 -7.02 -27.73 -47.30
C LYS A 266 -6.99 -27.17 -45.86
N ARG A 267 -7.13 -25.83 -45.78
CA ARG A 267 -7.76 -25.09 -44.67
C ARG A 267 -9.24 -25.46 -44.48
N PRO A 268 -9.77 -25.26 -43.26
CA PRO A 268 -11.03 -24.54 -43.11
C PRO A 268 -10.86 -23.28 -42.26
N LYS A 269 -11.50 -22.21 -42.74
CA LYS A 269 -11.89 -21.03 -41.94
C LYS A 269 -13.04 -21.44 -41.03
N ASN A 270 -13.07 -20.89 -39.82
CA ASN A 270 -14.35 -20.52 -39.22
C ASN A 270 -14.19 -19.21 -38.44
N GLU A 271 -14.85 -18.18 -38.95
CA GLU A 271 -15.19 -16.94 -38.27
C GLU A 271 -16.48 -17.21 -37.48
N GLN A 272 -16.53 -16.75 -36.24
CA GLN A 272 -17.79 -16.29 -35.64
C GLN A 272 -17.49 -15.30 -34.52
N GLU A 273 -17.72 -14.02 -34.86
CA GLU A 273 -17.92 -12.94 -33.90
C GLU A 273 -19.26 -13.15 -33.17
N GLY A 274 -19.29 -12.77 -31.89
CA GLY A 274 -20.49 -12.81 -31.05
C GLY A 274 -20.27 -12.00 -29.78
N GLU A 275 -20.71 -10.75 -29.84
CA GLU A 275 -20.76 -9.66 -28.86
C GLU A 275 -20.81 -10.05 -27.36
N ILE A 276 -19.92 -9.44 -26.57
CA ILE A 276 -20.04 -9.35 -25.11
C ILE A 276 -20.85 -8.09 -24.73
N SER A 277 -22.12 -8.32 -24.40
CA SER A 277 -22.99 -7.32 -23.75
C SER A 277 -22.66 -7.21 -22.26
N SER A 278 -22.22 -6.03 -21.84
CA SER A 278 -22.05 -5.64 -20.45
C SER A 278 -23.40 -5.33 -19.78
N THR A 279 -23.79 -6.09 -18.78
CA THR A 279 -24.84 -5.67 -17.83
C THR A 279 -24.32 -5.75 -16.41
N SER A 280 -24.23 -4.56 -15.81
CA SER A 280 -24.00 -4.33 -14.39
C SER A 280 -25.15 -4.89 -13.55
N SER A 281 -24.86 -5.76 -12.58
CA SER A 281 -25.77 -6.02 -11.47
C SER A 281 -25.19 -5.43 -10.19
N ALA A 282 -25.75 -4.29 -9.78
CA ALA A 282 -25.65 -3.79 -8.42
C ALA A 282 -26.36 -4.79 -7.49
N HIS A 283 -25.70 -5.19 -6.40
CA HIS A 283 -26.38 -5.82 -5.28
C HIS A 283 -26.43 -4.84 -4.11
N ALA A 284 -27.68 -4.59 -3.71
CA ALA A 284 -28.08 -3.70 -2.66
C ALA A 284 -27.72 -4.30 -1.30
N SER A 285 -27.11 -3.48 -0.44
CA SER A 285 -26.96 -3.74 0.98
C SER A 285 -28.32 -3.58 1.67
N GLU A 286 -28.82 -4.66 2.25
CA GLU A 286 -30.02 -4.70 3.08
C GLU A 286 -29.77 -3.99 4.42
N VAL A 287 -30.66 -3.06 4.75
CA VAL A 287 -30.65 -2.25 5.97
C VAL A 287 -31.43 -2.99 7.04
N ALA A 288 -30.77 -3.38 8.13
CA ALA A 288 -31.45 -3.84 9.34
C ALA A 288 -32.02 -2.63 10.10
N GLU A 289 -33.35 -2.62 10.29
CA GLU A 289 -34.11 -1.62 11.03
C GLU A 289 -33.72 -1.55 12.50
N GLU A 290 -33.30 -0.36 12.95
CA GLU A 290 -33.19 -0.03 14.37
C GLU A 290 -34.53 0.59 14.84
N SER A 291 -35.08 0.01 15.91
CA SER A 291 -36.37 0.34 16.48
C SER A 291 -36.36 1.69 17.23
N LYS A 292 -37.32 2.57 16.90
CA LYS A 292 -37.55 3.84 17.60
C LYS A 292 -38.16 3.63 18.99
N PRO A 293 -37.69 4.31 20.06
CA PRO A 293 -38.45 4.39 21.30
C PRO A 293 -39.52 5.50 21.24
N GLN A 294 -40.68 5.17 21.82
CA GLN A 294 -41.88 6.00 21.90
C GLN A 294 -41.67 7.25 22.78
N ARG A 295 -42.23 8.39 22.33
CA ARG A 295 -42.35 9.63 23.11
C ARG A 295 -43.39 9.48 24.23
N ALA A 296 -42.94 9.40 25.48
CA ALA A 296 -43.80 9.62 26.63
C ALA A 296 -44.02 11.13 26.87
N ARG A 297 -45.29 11.55 26.92
CA ARG A 297 -45.72 12.91 27.26
C ARG A 297 -45.49 13.15 28.76
N GLY A 298 -44.49 13.97 29.10
CA GLY A 298 -44.23 14.47 30.45
C GLY A 298 -44.88 15.84 30.68
N VAL A 299 -45.71 15.91 31.72
CA VAL A 299 -46.49 17.06 32.18
C VAL A 299 -45.59 18.14 32.80
N LYS A 300 -45.80 19.42 32.44
CA LYS A 300 -45.16 20.59 33.07
C LYS A 300 -45.71 20.84 34.49
N PRO A 301 -44.88 21.12 35.51
CA PRO A 301 -45.31 21.85 36.68
C PRO A 301 -45.03 23.36 36.54
N LYS A 302 -46.03 24.15 36.93
CA LYS A 302 -46.04 25.62 36.98
C LYS A 302 -45.09 26.14 38.07
N SER A 303 -44.15 27.01 37.71
CA SER A 303 -43.40 27.83 38.66
C SER A 303 -44.30 28.96 39.17
N ARG A 304 -44.59 28.96 40.47
CA ARG A 304 -45.37 30.00 41.14
C ARG A 304 -44.42 30.91 41.92
N ASN A 305 -44.20 32.11 41.39
CA ASN A 305 -43.62 33.24 42.12
C ASN A 305 -44.45 33.54 43.38
N LYS A 306 -43.80 33.67 44.53
CA LYS A 306 -44.28 34.52 45.63
C LYS A 306 -43.11 35.25 46.26
N ARG A 307 -43.15 36.57 46.11
CA ARG A 307 -42.48 37.57 46.93
C ARG A 307 -42.91 37.42 48.39
N ARG A 308 -41.96 37.43 49.31
CA ARG A 308 -41.86 38.40 50.41
C ARG A 308 -40.51 38.24 51.09
#